data_AF-A0A3B3B6I3-F1
#
_entry.id   AF-A0A3B3B6I3-F1
#
_cell.length_a   1.000
_cell.length_b   1.000
_cell.length_c   1.000
_cell.angle_alpha   90.00
_cell.angle_beta   90.00
_cell.angle_gamma   90.00
#
_symmetry.space_group_name_H-M   'P 1'
#
loop_
_entity.id
_entity.type
_entity.pdbx_description
1 polymer ?
#
loop_
_entity_poly.entity_id
_entity_poly.type
_entity_poly.pdbx_seq_one_letter_code
_entity_poly.pdbx_strand_id
1 'polypeptide(L)'
;MSSVSLQEGADIDLQQKLADLYKSSPALGRYFSEAKIYPSRNASNVVNYQLRFVLPEDQREELRNFTLSNEMVQSVFRQFLYDQDQDSASTYIIPVSLIMSSRH
;
A
#
# COMPACT_ATOMS: atom_id res chain seq x y z
N MET A 1 8.33 -28.18 -10.87
CA MET A 1 7.92 -26.93 -11.53
C MET A 1 6.73 -26.40 -10.76
N SER A 2 6.89 -25.29 -10.05
CA SER A 2 5.82 -24.71 -9.24
C SER A 2 4.96 -23.84 -10.15
N SER A 3 3.71 -24.23 -10.37
CA SER A 3 2.71 -23.41 -11.05
C SER A 3 2.25 -22.31 -10.10
N VAL A 4 2.70 -21.07 -10.34
CA VAL A 4 2.23 -19.88 -9.60
C VAL A 4 0.80 -19.59 -10.02
N SER A 5 -0.11 -19.46 -9.06
CA SER A 5 -1.51 -19.14 -9.37
C SER A 5 -1.62 -17.69 -9.88
N LEU A 6 -2.52 -17.39 -10.83
CA LEU A 6 -2.71 -16.03 -11.36
C LEU A 6 -2.93 -14.97 -10.25
N GLN A 7 -3.58 -15.38 -9.16
CA GLN A 7 -3.80 -14.57 -7.96
C GLN A 7 -2.49 -14.25 -7.22
N GLU A 8 -1.58 -15.21 -7.08
CA GLU A 8 -0.28 -15.00 -6.42
C GLU A 8 0.60 -14.04 -7.24
N GLY A 9 0.53 -14.09 -8.57
CA GLY A 9 1.22 -13.14 -9.44
C GLY A 9 0.73 -11.70 -9.24
N ALA A 10 -0.59 -11.51 -9.13
CA ALA A 10 -1.19 -10.19 -8.90
C ALA A 10 -0.89 -9.64 -7.49
N ASP A 11 -0.87 -10.51 -6.47
CA ASP A 11 -0.51 -10.13 -5.11
C ASP A 11 0.95 -9.68 -5.00
N ILE A 12 1.87 -10.38 -5.69
CA ILE A 12 3.29 -10.00 -5.76
C ILE A 12 3.47 -8.66 -6.48
N ASP A 13 2.77 -8.47 -7.61
CA ASP A 13 2.81 -7.22 -8.38
C ASP A 13 2.28 -6.03 -7.55
N LEU A 14 1.16 -6.20 -6.85
CA LEU A 14 0.62 -5.17 -5.97
C LEU A 14 1.58 -4.86 -4.80
N GLN A 15 2.19 -5.88 -4.19
CA GLN A 15 3.16 -5.66 -3.12
C GLN A 15 4.34 -4.80 -3.61
N GLN A 16 4.87 -5.09 -4.79
CA GLN A 16 5.97 -4.34 -5.38
C GLN A 16 5.55 -2.91 -5.70
N LYS A 17 4.37 -2.71 -6.31
CA LYS A 17 3.81 -1.38 -6.59
C LYS A 17 3.66 -0.53 -5.33
N LEU A 18 3.17 -1.11 -4.22
CA LEU A 18 3.07 -0.40 -2.95
C LEU A 18 4.44 -0.05 -2.37
N ALA A 19 5.40 -0.97 -2.45
CA ALA A 19 6.75 -0.72 -1.99
C ALA A 19 7.39 0.45 -2.76
N ASP A 20 7.26 0.45 -4.09
CA ASP A 20 7.84 1.48 -4.95
C ASP A 20 7.14 2.84 -4.76
N LEU A 21 5.80 2.85 -4.64
CA LEU A 21 5.01 4.05 -4.36
C LEU A 21 5.48 4.75 -3.08
N TYR A 22 5.53 4.02 -1.96
CA TYR A 22 5.85 4.65 -0.69
C TYR A 22 7.34 4.95 -0.53
N LYS A 23 8.22 4.14 -1.13
CA LYS A 23 9.68 4.39 -1.14
C LYS A 23 10.05 5.61 -1.98
N SER A 24 9.36 5.85 -3.08
CA SER A 24 9.59 7.03 -3.95
C SER A 24 8.85 8.29 -3.48
N SER A 25 7.93 8.17 -2.52
CA SER A 25 7.20 9.31 -1.98
C SER A 25 8.13 10.34 -1.33
N PRO A 26 8.12 11.62 -1.77
CA PRO A 26 8.97 12.66 -1.19
C PRO A 26 8.77 12.88 0.31
N ALA A 27 7.53 12.68 0.80
CA ALA A 27 7.18 12.89 2.20
C ALA A 27 7.32 11.62 3.06
N LEU A 28 6.99 10.45 2.50
CA LEU A 28 6.84 9.21 3.26
C LEU A 28 8.03 8.25 3.10
N GLY A 29 8.81 8.37 2.02
CA GLY A 29 9.86 7.41 1.66
C GLY A 29 10.95 7.25 2.71
N ARG A 30 11.32 8.34 3.39
CA ARG A 30 12.30 8.30 4.49
C ARG A 30 11.87 7.47 5.70
N TYR A 31 10.56 7.24 5.86
CA TYR A 31 9.99 6.49 6.98
C TYR A 31 9.46 5.12 6.56
N PHE A 32 9.29 4.89 5.26
CA PHE A 32 8.75 3.64 4.76
C PHE A 32 9.72 2.49 5.02
N SER A 33 9.20 1.39 5.56
CA SER A 33 9.98 0.20 5.86
C SER A 33 9.55 -0.98 5.01
N GLU A 34 8.24 -1.24 4.88
CA GLU A 34 7.76 -2.47 4.27
C GLU A 34 6.31 -2.36 3.80
N ALA A 35 5.99 -3.03 2.69
CA ALA A 35 4.63 -3.37 2.29
C ALA A 35 4.49 -4.89 2.28
N LYS A 36 3.37 -5.39 2.83
CA LYS A 36 3.02 -6.80 2.85
C LYS A 36 1.62 -7.00 2.29
N ILE A 37 1.47 -7.99 1.43
CA ILE A 37 0.17 -8.50 0.99
C ILE A 37 -0.12 -9.82 1.69
N TYR A 38 -1.34 -9.97 2.19
CA TYR A 38 -1.83 -11.21 2.79
C TYR A 38 -2.81 -11.86 1.83
N PRO A 39 -2.51 -13.06 1.31
CA PRO A 39 -3.38 -13.74 0.37
C PRO A 39 -4.75 -14.01 1.00
N SER A 40 -5.80 -13.61 0.30
CA SER A 40 -7.18 -13.83 0.75
C SER A 40 -7.56 -15.29 0.56
N ARG A 41 -7.90 -15.98 1.66
CA ARG A 41 -8.38 -17.37 1.60
C ARG A 41 -9.85 -17.50 1.21
N ASN A 42 -10.65 -16.44 1.37
CA ASN A 42 -12.12 -16.54 1.40
C ASN A 42 -12.85 -15.54 0.48
N ALA A 43 -12.19 -14.53 -0.07
CA ALA A 43 -12.81 -13.57 -0.98
C ALA A 43 -11.87 -13.29 -2.16
N SER A 44 -12.27 -13.70 -3.36
CA SER A 44 -11.43 -13.64 -4.57
C SER A 44 -11.03 -12.21 -5.00
N ASN A 45 -11.68 -11.18 -4.46
CA ASN A 45 -11.58 -9.80 -4.93
C ASN A 45 -11.17 -8.80 -3.82
N VAL A 46 -10.81 -9.27 -2.62
CA VAL A 46 -10.35 -8.42 -1.53
C VAL A 46 -8.90 -8.76 -1.24
N VAL A 47 -8.04 -7.74 -1.22
CA VAL A 47 -6.63 -7.91 -0.87
C VAL A 47 -6.39 -7.26 0.49
N ASN A 48 -5.88 -8.04 1.43
CA ASN A 48 -5.45 -7.53 2.72
C ASN A 48 -4.00 -7.09 2.60
N TYR A 49 -3.70 -5.89 3.08
CA TYR A 49 -2.35 -5.34 3.02
C TYR A 49 -1.94 -4.70 4.35
N GLN A 50 -0.63 -4.58 4.56
CA GLN A 50 -0.05 -3.82 5.66
C GLN A 50 1.10 -2.98 5.16
N LEU A 51 1.12 -1.73 5.60
CA LEU A 51 2.23 -0.80 5.40
C LEU A 51 2.92 -0.57 6.75
N ARG A 52 4.25 -0.66 6.77
CA ARG A 52 5.06 -0.39 7.95
C ARG A 52 5.89 0.86 7.73
N PHE A 53 5.80 1.77 8.69
CA PHE A 53 6.64 2.94 8.76
C PHE A 53 7.42 2.94 10.07
N VAL A 54 8.68 3.36 10.02
CA VAL A 54 9.58 3.48 11.17
C VAL A 54 9.79 4.95 11.45
N LEU A 55 9.57 5.32 12.70
CA LEU A 55 9.57 6.71 13.17
C LEU A 55 10.71 6.92 14.17
N PRO A 56 11.47 8.02 14.05
CA PRO A 56 12.36 8.47 15.12
C PRO A 56 11.56 8.74 16.40
N GLU A 57 12.10 8.35 17.56
CA GLU A 57 11.40 8.50 18.85
C GLU A 57 11.17 9.96 19.23
N ASP A 58 12.12 10.84 18.91
CA ASP A 58 12.13 12.27 19.23
C ASP A 58 11.05 13.08 18.50
N GLN A 59 10.57 12.60 17.35
CA GLN A 59 9.57 13.28 16.51
C GLN A 59 8.30 12.44 16.31
N ARG A 60 8.15 11.35 17.07
CA ARG A 60 7.15 10.32 16.81
C ARG A 60 5.71 10.85 16.79
N GLU A 61 5.37 11.76 17.71
CA GLU A 61 4.00 12.31 17.80
C GLU A 61 3.69 13.29 16.66
N GLU A 62 4.60 14.23 16.39
CA GLU A 62 4.45 15.19 15.29
C GLU A 62 4.35 14.48 13.94
N LEU A 63 5.25 13.53 13.69
CA LEU A 63 5.24 12.77 12.45
C LEU A 63 3.98 11.92 12.31
N ARG A 64 3.43 11.36 13.39
CA ARG A 64 2.15 10.62 13.34
C ARG A 64 0.96 11.52 13.05
N ASN A 65 0.96 12.74 13.56
CA ASN A 65 -0.18 13.64 13.42
C ASN A 65 -0.19 14.37 12.08
N PHE A 66 0.98 14.58 11.46
CA PHE A 66 1.11 15.35 10.23
C PHE A 66 1.62 14.50 9.06
N THR A 67 2.89 14.12 9.06
CA THR A 67 3.52 13.50 7.87
C THR A 67 3.01 12.08 7.57
N LEU A 68 2.84 11.26 8.60
CA LEU A 68 2.36 9.88 8.55
C LEU A 68 0.97 9.74 9.15
N SER A 69 0.16 10.80 9.09
CA SER A 69 -1.25 10.70 9.43
C SER A 69 -1.94 9.67 8.53
N ASN A 70 -3.02 9.06 9.03
CA ASN A 70 -3.79 8.09 8.25
C ASN A 70 -4.24 8.74 6.93
N GLU A 71 -4.68 9.99 6.99
CA GLU A 71 -5.12 10.79 5.86
C GLU A 71 -4.02 10.98 4.81
N MET A 72 -2.78 11.28 5.23
CA MET A 72 -1.66 11.47 4.31
C MET A 72 -1.30 10.16 3.60
N VAL A 73 -1.13 9.08 4.36
CA VAL A 73 -0.81 7.76 3.81
C VAL A 73 -1.92 7.29 2.87
N GLN A 74 -3.18 7.53 3.23
CA GLN A 74 -4.35 7.12 2.43
C GLN A 74 -4.47 7.98 1.17
N SER A 75 -4.15 9.27 1.24
CA SER A 75 -4.23 10.18 0.10
C SER A 75 -3.20 9.83 -0.97
N VAL A 76 -1.96 9.51 -0.56
CA VAL A 76 -0.91 9.04 -1.47
C VAL A 76 -1.35 7.76 -2.18
N PHE A 77 -1.92 6.80 -1.44
CA PHE A 77 -2.42 5.57 -2.08
C PHE A 77 -3.59 5.86 -3.01
N ARG A 78 -4.57 6.67 -2.58
CA ARG A 78 -5.71 7.01 -3.44
C ARG A 78 -5.26 7.68 -4.75
N GLN A 79 -4.30 8.61 -4.68
CA GLN A 79 -3.72 9.22 -5.88
C GLN A 79 -3.15 8.16 -6.82
N PHE A 80 -2.32 7.25 -6.30
CA PHE A 80 -1.83 6.11 -7.07
C PHE A 80 -2.95 5.26 -7.68
N LEU A 81 -4.05 5.04 -6.96
CA LEU A 81 -5.22 4.31 -7.48
C LEU A 81 -5.95 5.07 -8.60
N TYR A 82 -6.05 6.40 -8.50
CA TYR A 82 -6.67 7.24 -9.53
C TYR A 82 -5.80 7.38 -10.78
N ASP A 83 -4.47 7.36 -10.62
CA ASP A 83 -3.49 7.46 -11.69
C ASP A 83 -3.26 6.10 -12.40
N GLN A 84 -3.96 5.03 -11.99
CA GLN A 84 -3.91 3.75 -12.70
C GLN A 84 -4.54 3.88 -14.08
N ASP A 85 -3.72 3.75 -15.13
CA ASP A 85 -4.23 3.58 -16.48
C ASP A 85 -5.03 2.26 -16.57
N GLN A 86 -6.32 2.39 -16.87
CA GLN A 86 -7.25 1.24 -17.03
C GLN A 86 -6.76 0.25 -18.09
N ASP A 87 -5.99 0.72 -19.07
CA ASP A 87 -5.49 -0.08 -20.19
C ASP A 87 -4.10 -0.72 -19.93
N SER A 88 -3.41 -0.32 -18.87
CA SER A 88 -2.01 -0.73 -18.59
C SER A 88 -1.83 -1.52 -17.30
N ALA A 89 -2.82 -1.51 -16.40
CA ALA A 89 -2.73 -2.21 -15.13
C ALA A 89 -3.16 -3.68 -15.25
N SER A 90 -2.23 -4.60 -14.97
CA SER A 90 -2.47 -6.03 -14.73
C SER A 90 -3.56 -6.33 -13.70
N THR A 91 -3.89 -5.38 -12.82
CA THR A 91 -4.95 -5.46 -11.81
C THR A 91 -5.44 -4.04 -11.52
N TYR A 92 -6.65 -3.73 -11.99
CA TYR A 92 -7.32 -2.45 -11.70
C TYR A 92 -7.97 -2.50 -10.31
N ILE A 93 -7.69 -1.51 -9.48
CA ILE A 93 -8.26 -1.39 -8.13
C ILE A 93 -9.14 -0.14 -8.09
N ILE A 94 -10.42 -0.33 -7.73
CA ILE A 94 -11.37 0.78 -7.59
C ILE A 94 -10.88 1.74 -6.49
N PRO A 95 -10.60 3.02 -6.77
CA PRO A 95 -10.02 3.94 -5.76
C PRO A 95 -10.85 4.10 -4.49
N VAL A 96 -12.18 4.05 -4.61
CA VAL A 96 -13.12 4.18 -3.50
C VAL A 96 -13.28 2.92 -2.65
N SER A 97 -12.74 1.77 -3.09
CA SER A 97 -12.76 0.54 -2.28
C SER A 97 -11.65 0.51 -1.21
N LEU A 98 -10.73 1.48 -1.22
CA LEU A 98 -9.63 1.57 -0.28
C LEU A 98 -10.12 1.84 1.15
N ILE A 99 -9.96 0.84 2.01
CA ILE A 99 -10.19 0.95 3.45
C ILE A 99 -8.85 0.81 4.16
N MET A 100 -8.49 1.82 4.96
CA MET A 100 -7.23 1.83 5.71
C MET A 100 -7.45 2.30 7.14
N SER A 101 -6.84 1.60 8.09
CA SER A 101 -6.79 1.99 9.49
C SER A 101 -5.37 1.81 10.03
N SER A 102 -4.95 2.75 10.88
CA SER A 102 -3.70 2.59 11.60
C SER A 102 -3.92 1.65 12.79
N ARG A 103 -3.01 0.70 12.98
CA ARG A 103 -2.92 -0.06 14.24
C ARG A 103 -1.84 0.58 15.10
N HIS A 104 -2.17 0.89 16.34
CA HIS A 104 -1.30 1.51 17.31
C HIS A 104 -0.99 0.53 18.44
#